data_AF-A0A7C3JTE3-F1
#
_entry.id   AF-A0A7C3JTE3-F1
#
_cell.length_a   1.000
_cell.length_b   1.000
_cell.length_c   1.000
_cell.angle_alpha   90.00
_cell.angle_beta   90.00
_cell.angle_gamma   90.00
#
_symmetry.space_group_name_H-M   'P 1'
#
loop_
_entity.id
_entity.type
_entity.pdbx_description
1 polymer ?
#
loop_
_entity_poly.entity_id
_entity_poly.type
_entity_poly.pdbx_seq_one_letter_code
_entity_poly.pdbx_strand_id
1 'polypeptide(L)'
;MSNAREIKPGDKLTQAEAKAYVDGLYNQLYKAWREKIHQGPFMSRLREGKLPMPVIRQFFRNWGHFSLEVNALNAVSYYTHLPFFVRHFD
;
A
#
# COMPACT_ATOMS: atom_id res chain seq x y z
N MET A 1 7.19 -21.80 0.74
CA MET A 1 6.58 -20.55 1.20
C MET A 1 5.35 -20.93 2.00
N SER A 2 5.28 -20.56 3.28
CA SER A 2 4.20 -21.02 4.18
C SER A 2 2.85 -20.53 3.65
N ASN A 3 1.95 -21.47 3.37
CA ASN A 3 0.54 -21.21 3.09
C ASN A 3 -0.11 -20.62 4.36
N ALA A 4 0.08 -19.31 4.59
CA ALA A 4 -0.69 -18.61 5.59
C ALA A 4 -2.16 -18.64 5.13
N ARG A 5 -3.03 -19.20 5.97
CA ARG A 5 -4.49 -19.22 5.76
C ARG A 5 -4.96 -17.81 5.36
N GLU A 6 -5.65 -17.71 4.23
CA GLU A 6 -6.32 -16.48 3.83
C GLU A 6 -7.44 -16.19 4.84
N ILE A 7 -7.34 -15.05 5.53
CA ILE A 7 -8.30 -14.63 6.54
C ILE A 7 -9.47 -13.96 5.83
N LYS A 8 -10.69 -14.41 6.14
CA LYS A 8 -11.91 -13.85 5.55
C LYS A 8 -12.47 -12.73 6.44
N PRO A 9 -13.17 -11.74 5.86
CA PRO A 9 -13.90 -10.76 6.65
C PRO A 9 -14.85 -11.45 7.64
N GLY A 10 -14.76 -11.08 8.92
CA GLY A 10 -15.57 -11.65 10.01
C GLY A 10 -14.93 -12.81 10.78
N ASP A 11 -13.78 -13.32 10.36
CA ASP A 11 -13.01 -14.31 11.14
C ASP A 11 -12.56 -13.68 12.47
N LYS A 12 -12.87 -14.35 13.60
CA LYS A 12 -12.40 -13.94 14.93
C LYS A 12 -10.97 -14.43 15.14
N LEU A 13 -10.07 -13.50 15.43
CA LEU A 13 -8.67 -13.77 15.72
C LEU A 13 -8.35 -13.37 17.16
N THR A 14 -7.47 -14.11 17.81
CA THR A 14 -6.79 -13.59 19.00
C THR A 14 -5.89 -12.42 18.60
N GLN A 15 -5.53 -11.58 19.58
CA GLN A 15 -4.61 -10.47 19.36
C GLN A 15 -3.27 -10.92 18.76
N ALA A 16 -2.75 -12.06 19.22
CA ALA A 16 -1.49 -12.62 18.73
C ALA A 16 -1.60 -13.07 17.27
N GLU A 17 -2.69 -13.73 16.89
CA GLU A 17 -2.94 -14.16 15.51
C GLU A 17 -3.14 -12.96 14.58
N ALA A 18 -3.92 -11.96 15.01
CA ALA A 18 -4.13 -10.74 14.25
C ALA A 18 -2.81 -10.00 14.00
N LYS A 19 -1.98 -9.87 15.05
CA LYS A 19 -0.65 -9.26 14.92
C LYS A 19 0.25 -10.03 13.96
N ALA A 20 0.35 -11.34 14.12
CA ALA A 20 1.19 -12.18 13.26
C ALA A 20 0.78 -12.09 11.78
N TYR A 21 -0.54 -12.03 11.52
CA TYR A 21 -1.06 -11.86 10.17
C TYR A 21 -0.68 -10.51 9.57
N VAL A 22 -0.92 -9.41 10.30
CA VAL A 22 -0.59 -8.05 9.86
C VAL A 22 0.92 -7.87 9.66
N ASP A 23 1.75 -8.41 10.56
CA ASP A 23 3.21 -8.41 10.40
C ASP A 23 3.63 -9.15 9.10
N GLY A 24 2.96 -10.26 8.79
CA GLY A 24 3.15 -10.99 7.53
C GLY A 24 2.86 -10.15 6.30
N LEU A 25 1.76 -9.40 6.31
CA LEU A 25 1.39 -8.47 5.22
C LEU A 25 2.44 -7.36 5.06
N TYR A 26 2.85 -6.73 6.18
CA TYR A 26 3.88 -5.69 6.15
C TYR A 26 5.21 -6.20 5.61
N ASN A 27 5.63 -7.40 6.00
CA ASN A 27 6.86 -8.00 5.51
C ASN A 27 6.82 -8.23 3.99
N GLN A 28 5.69 -8.73 3.47
CA GLN A 28 5.50 -8.93 2.03
C GLN A 28 5.50 -7.60 1.27
N LEU A 29 4.76 -6.61 1.78
CA LEU A 29 4.71 -5.26 1.21
C LEU A 29 6.10 -4.62 1.19
N TYR A 30 6.83 -4.69 2.31
CA TYR A 30 8.16 -4.09 2.43
C TYR A 30 9.16 -4.74 1.47
N LYS A 31 9.11 -6.07 1.34
CA LYS A 31 9.92 -6.79 0.35
C LYS A 31 9.63 -6.29 -1.07
N ALA A 32 8.36 -6.26 -1.47
CA ALA A 32 7.96 -5.82 -2.80
C ALA A 32 8.33 -4.34 -3.06
N TRP A 33 8.10 -3.47 -2.07
CA TRP A 33 8.50 -2.07 -2.13
C TRP A 33 10.02 -1.92 -2.30
N ARG A 34 10.80 -2.67 -1.51
CA ARG A 34 12.25 -2.61 -1.56
C ARG A 34 12.77 -3.02 -2.94
N GLU A 35 12.29 -4.14 -3.46
CA GLU A 35 12.74 -4.71 -4.74
C GLU A 35 12.30 -3.84 -5.92
N LYS A 36 11.02 -3.44 -5.97
CA LYS A 36 10.44 -2.79 -7.16
C LYS A 36 10.57 -1.28 -7.16
N ILE A 37 10.44 -0.65 -5.99
CA ILE A 37 10.42 0.81 -5.88
C ILE A 37 11.78 1.30 -5.41
N HIS A 38 12.22 0.91 -4.22
CA HIS A 38 13.44 1.45 -3.62
C HIS A 38 14.68 1.11 -4.46
N GLN A 39 14.88 -0.16 -4.82
CA GLN A 39 16.00 -0.63 -5.63
C GLN A 39 15.71 -0.55 -7.14
N GLY A 40 14.50 -0.15 -7.52
CA GLY A 40 14.09 -0.05 -8.92
C GLY A 40 14.91 0.98 -9.72
N PRO A 41 14.98 0.86 -11.06
CA PRO A 41 15.84 1.69 -11.91
C PRO A 41 15.58 3.20 -11.77
N PHE A 42 14.32 3.59 -11.58
CA PHE A 42 13.95 4.99 -11.39
C PHE A 42 14.59 5.58 -10.13
N MET A 43 14.34 4.98 -8.96
CA MET A 43 14.82 5.49 -7.68
C MET A 43 16.34 5.35 -7.53
N SER A 44 16.92 4.28 -8.04
CA SER A 44 18.38 4.08 -8.04
C SER A 44 19.08 5.18 -8.85
N ARG A 45 18.64 5.44 -10.09
CA ARG A 45 19.21 6.50 -10.92
C ARG A 45 18.92 7.90 -10.39
N LEU A 46 17.77 8.11 -9.73
CA LEU A 46 17.44 9.38 -9.08
C LEU A 46 18.42 9.68 -7.95
N ARG A 47 18.68 8.72 -7.05
CA ARG A 47 19.65 8.88 -5.95
C ARG A 47 21.08 9.12 -6.44
N GLU A 48 21.46 8.50 -7.55
CA GLU A 48 22.76 8.71 -8.19
C GLU A 48 22.86 10.04 -8.96
N GLY A 49 21.78 10.82 -9.10
CA GLY A 49 21.76 12.03 -9.91
C GLY A 49 21.83 11.78 -11.43
N LYS A 50 21.55 10.56 -11.88
CA LYS A 50 21.64 10.11 -13.30
C LYS A 50 20.28 9.92 -13.97
N LEU A 51 19.20 10.30 -13.31
CA LEU A 51 17.85 10.17 -13.87
C LEU A 51 17.64 11.30 -14.91
N PRO A 52 17.27 10.99 -16.17
CA PRO A 52 17.11 12.02 -17.18
C PRO A 52 15.99 13.01 -16.81
N MET A 53 16.25 14.30 -17.00
CA MET A 53 15.28 15.35 -16.66
C MET A 53 13.89 15.18 -17.32
N PRO A 54 13.77 14.72 -18.59
CA PRO A 54 12.46 14.42 -19.17
C PRO A 54 11.65 13.38 -18.39
N VAL A 55 12.31 12.38 -17.80
CA VAL A 55 11.67 11.33 -16.99
C VAL A 55 11.16 11.90 -15.67
N ILE A 56 11.95 12.76 -15.01
CA ILE A 56 11.55 13.46 -13.78
C ILE A 56 10.30 14.31 -14.04
N ARG A 57 10.30 15.10 -15.11
CA ARG A 57 9.14 15.93 -15.48
C ARG A 57 7.90 15.09 -15.74
N GLN A 58 8.03 13.98 -16.46
CA GLN A 58 6.90 13.10 -16.73
C GLN A 58 6.34 12.47 -15.45
N PHE A 59 7.22 12.06 -14.52
CA PHE A 59 6.80 11.55 -13.22
C PHE A 59 5.90 12.55 -12.48
N PHE A 60 6.34 13.81 -12.36
CA PHE A 60 5.55 14.84 -11.68
C PHE A 60 4.26 15.21 -12.42
N ARG A 61 4.24 15.18 -13.75
CA ARG A 61 3.00 15.36 -14.52
C ARG A 61 1.99 14.26 -14.21
N ASN A 62 2.45 13.01 -14.13
CA ASN A 62 1.59 11.87 -13.81
C ASN A 62 1.17 11.85 -12.33
N TRP A 63 1.99 12.41 -11.44
CA TRP A 63 1.71 12.47 -10.01
C TRP A 63 0.41 13.22 -9.67
N GLY A 64 0.06 14.24 -10.46
CA GLY A 64 -1.19 14.97 -10.30
C GLY A 64 -2.42 14.07 -10.43
N HIS A 65 -2.47 13.23 -11.48
CA HIS A 65 -3.56 12.26 -11.66
C HIS A 65 -3.56 11.21 -10.55
N PHE A 66 -2.39 10.68 -10.18
CA PHE A 66 -2.28 9.70 -9.10
C PHE A 66 -2.88 10.20 -7.78
N SER A 67 -2.61 11.45 -7.41
CA SER A 67 -3.14 12.06 -6.18
C SER A 67 -4.68 12.11 -6.15
N LEU A 68 -5.31 12.37 -7.30
CA LEU A 68 -6.77 12.38 -7.41
C LEU A 68 -7.36 10.99 -7.21
N GLU A 69 -6.76 9.98 -7.84
CA GLU A 69 -7.19 8.58 -7.72
C GLU A 69 -7.07 8.05 -6.29
N VAL A 70 -5.97 8.37 -5.59
CA VAL A 70 -5.80 7.97 -4.18
C VAL A 70 -6.88 8.57 -3.28
N ASN A 71 -7.20 9.85 -3.48
CA ASN A 71 -8.26 10.51 -2.70
C ASN A 71 -9.63 9.92 -3.00
N ALA A 72 -9.93 9.64 -4.27
CA ALA A 72 -11.17 9.00 -4.68
C ALA A 72 -11.30 7.59 -4.07
N LEU A 73 -10.23 6.79 -4.13
CA LEU A 73 -10.20 5.45 -3.54
C LEU A 73 -10.40 5.50 -2.01
N ASN A 74 -9.74 6.43 -1.32
CA ASN A 74 -9.91 6.61 0.12
C ASN A 74 -11.35 6.98 0.48
N ALA A 75 -11.97 7.90 -0.28
CA ALA A 75 -13.36 8.28 -0.07
C ALA A 75 -14.30 7.09 -0.29
N VAL A 76 -14.15 6.36 -1.40
CA VAL A 76 -14.96 5.17 -1.70
C VAL A 76 -14.79 4.11 -0.62
N SER A 77 -13.56 3.82 -0.21
CA SER A 77 -13.26 2.86 0.86
C SER A 77 -13.92 3.27 2.17
N TYR A 78 -13.82 4.56 2.53
CA TYR A 78 -14.46 5.10 3.73
C TYR A 78 -15.98 4.92 3.66
N TYR A 79 -16.65 5.39 2.60
CA TYR A 79 -18.12 5.29 2.50
C TYR A 79 -18.62 3.85 2.38
N THR A 80 -17.83 2.94 1.78
CA THR A 80 -18.17 1.52 1.70
C THR A 80 -18.18 0.87 3.08
N HIS A 81 -17.22 1.22 3.95
CA HIS A 81 -17.09 0.65 5.28
C HIS A 81 -17.73 1.50 6.39
N LEU A 82 -18.19 2.72 6.06
CA LEU A 82 -18.83 3.64 7.00
C LEU A 82 -19.97 3.00 7.81
N PRO A 83 -20.90 2.20 7.21
CA PRO A 83 -21.95 1.55 7.99
C PRO A 83 -21.41 0.60 9.06
N PHE A 84 -20.30 -0.08 8.79
CA PHE A 84 -19.64 -0.93 9.78
C PHE A 84 -19.02 -0.07 10.89
N PHE A 85 -18.26 0.97 10.55
CA PHE A 85 -17.63 1.85 11.55
C PHE A 85 -18.65 2.55 12.44
N VAL A 86 -19.77 3.03 11.90
CA VAL A 86 -20.84 3.68 12.68
C VAL A 86 -21.51 2.69 13.65
N ARG A 87 -21.67 1.42 13.26
CA ARG A 87 -22.30 0.39 14.11
C ARG A 87 -21.38 -0.17 15.19
N HIS A 88 -20.08 0.04 15.08
CA HIS A 88 -19.04 -0.58 15.91
C HIS A 88 -18.00 0.45 16.37
N PHE A 89 -18.44 1.65 16.75
CA PHE A 89 -17.57 2.78 17.12
C PHE A 89 -16.96 2.68 18.53
N ASP A 90 -17.40 1.70 19.34
CA ASP A 90 -16.99 1.50 20.74
C ASP A 90 -15.47 1.43 20.97
#